data_AF-A0A1B0BJQ4-F1
#
_entry.id   AF-A0A1B0BJQ4-F1
#
_cell.length_a   1.000
_cell.length_b   1.000
_cell.length_c   1.000
_cell.angle_alpha   90.00
_cell.angle_beta   90.00
_cell.angle_gamma   90.00
#
_symmetry.space_group_name_H-M   'P 1'
#
loop_
_entity.id
_entity.type
_entity.pdbx_description
1 polymer ?
#
loop_
_entity_poly.entity_id
_entity_poly.type
_entity_poly.pdbx_seq_one_letter_code
_entity_poly.pdbx_strand_id
1 'polypeptide(L)'
;MNNVIASKVGNIPPYKELQYHNRFDSLANNEKVIFLMAALDLYLELTGESDYSFMKIGSAVPRYFGMETYTDLIYISNLLAYKGIYDFIEWTFHAQMELDIHQIIFEAHLEEFGTIRSYLPYCQTLRLCTKSPYCAAANKTLHTVIYGVGALFGMQRSQRSIFLSPGSLTHAAINITIIYLGNRHAGSLAKKLIADVGMIAEAIIAQGGPEAAAIQAGREEISTNRGSATALFTKCNDRNFAFNQEEINLLRRTISTITDCRERSIGHWITTTFLTLLPTEPNVTIDDDIRRPPNQTNHPMSLNTLLLFDNRVFGVFRQHFGIVYRVDSKEVFPYQGVVCPNHI
;
A
#
# COMPACT_ATOMS: atom_id res chain seq x y z
N MET A 1 -12.25 21.59 -18.24
CA MET A 1 -13.39 20.68 -18.00
C MET A 1 -14.60 21.34 -17.34
N ASN A 2 -14.47 22.37 -16.49
CA ASN A 2 -15.62 23.07 -15.87
C ASN A 2 -16.60 23.71 -16.89
N ASN A 3 -16.14 24.01 -18.11
CA ASN A 3 -16.96 24.69 -19.12
C ASN A 3 -17.93 23.75 -19.88
N VAL A 4 -17.72 22.43 -19.86
CA VAL A 4 -18.62 21.50 -20.57
C VAL A 4 -19.91 21.25 -19.76
N ILE A 5 -19.79 21.12 -18.43
CA ILE A 5 -20.92 20.94 -17.53
C ILE A 5 -21.82 22.18 -17.52
N ALA A 6 -21.22 23.38 -17.55
CA ALA A 6 -21.96 24.65 -17.56
C ALA A 6 -22.78 24.88 -18.84
N SER A 7 -22.37 24.30 -19.98
CA SER A 7 -23.01 24.58 -21.27
C SER A 7 -24.30 23.79 -21.55
N LYS A 8 -24.52 22.66 -20.85
CA LYS A 8 -25.68 21.78 -21.08
C LYS A 8 -26.60 21.61 -19.88
N VAL A 9 -26.16 21.97 -18.67
CA VAL A 9 -26.96 21.81 -17.46
C VAL A 9 -27.61 23.16 -17.15
N GLY A 10 -28.87 23.33 -17.57
CA GLY A 10 -29.69 24.47 -17.14
C GLY A 10 -29.66 24.61 -15.61
N ASN A 11 -29.71 25.85 -15.12
CA ASN A 11 -29.70 26.26 -13.71
C ASN A 11 -29.59 25.10 -12.71
N ILE A 12 -28.35 24.68 -12.41
CA ILE A 12 -28.10 23.80 -11.27
C ILE A 12 -28.59 24.58 -10.05
N PRO A 13 -29.64 24.13 -9.34
CA PRO A 13 -30.11 24.84 -8.17
C PRO A 13 -28.93 24.98 -7.21
N PRO A 14 -28.70 26.18 -6.65
CA PRO A 14 -27.61 26.39 -5.70
C PRO A 14 -27.75 25.33 -4.62
N TYR A 15 -26.64 24.66 -4.31
CA TYR A 15 -26.50 23.62 -3.30
C TYR A 15 -27.00 24.15 -1.93
N LYS A 16 -28.32 24.20 -1.74
CA LYS A 16 -28.95 24.50 -0.46
C LYS A 16 -28.95 23.20 0.33
N GLU A 17 -27.93 23.12 1.19
CA GLU A 17 -27.89 22.46 2.49
C GLU A 17 -28.42 21.02 2.57
N LEU A 18 -27.47 20.09 2.66
CA LEU A 18 -27.35 18.96 3.62
C LEU A 18 -28.51 17.95 3.82
N GLN A 19 -29.76 18.26 3.51
CA GLN A 19 -30.92 17.40 3.75
C GLN A 19 -31.06 16.27 2.71
N TYR A 20 -30.37 16.37 1.57
CA TYR A 20 -30.40 15.35 0.52
C TYR A 20 -29.32 14.26 0.67
N HIS A 21 -28.33 14.43 1.55
CA HIS A 21 -27.27 13.42 1.75
C HIS A 21 -27.88 12.06 2.10
N ASN A 22 -28.79 11.99 3.07
CA ASN A 22 -29.41 10.74 3.49
C ASN A 22 -30.14 9.98 2.35
N ARG A 23 -30.71 10.70 1.36
CA ARG A 23 -31.36 10.06 0.20
C ARG A 23 -30.34 9.48 -0.77
N PHE A 24 -29.29 10.23 -1.08
CA PHE A 24 -28.24 9.74 -1.96
C PHE A 24 -27.35 8.69 -1.30
N ASP A 25 -27.18 8.71 0.02
CA ASP A 25 -26.45 7.69 0.77
C ASP A 25 -27.11 6.32 0.62
N SER A 26 -28.45 6.25 0.66
CA SER A 26 -29.18 5.00 0.41
C SER A 26 -28.97 4.46 -1.01
N LEU A 27 -28.82 5.36 -1.99
CA LEU A 27 -28.58 4.99 -3.39
C LEU A 27 -27.13 4.56 -3.59
N ALA A 28 -26.18 5.27 -2.95
CA ALA A 28 -24.75 4.99 -2.99
C ALA A 28 -24.40 3.64 -2.35
N ASN A 29 -25.15 3.22 -1.32
CA ASN A 29 -25.00 1.92 -0.69
C ASN A 29 -25.88 0.82 -1.33
N ASN A 30 -26.65 1.14 -2.37
CA ASN A 30 -27.47 0.15 -3.06
C ASN A 30 -26.61 -0.69 -4.00
N GLU A 31 -26.48 -1.97 -3.70
CA GLU A 31 -25.63 -2.88 -4.47
C GLU A 31 -26.01 -3.00 -5.96
N LYS A 32 -27.29 -2.81 -6.33
CA LYS A 32 -27.73 -2.84 -7.74
C LYS A 32 -27.26 -1.60 -8.49
N VAL A 33 -27.25 -0.45 -7.81
CA VAL A 33 -26.73 0.80 -8.37
C VAL A 33 -25.22 0.71 -8.55
N ILE A 34 -24.50 0.19 -7.54
CA ILE A 34 -23.05 -0.05 -7.64
C ILE A 34 -22.72 -0.97 -8.82
N PHE A 35 -23.50 -2.05 -8.99
CA PHE A 35 -23.35 -2.96 -10.13
C PHE A 35 -23.53 -2.25 -11.48
N LEU A 36 -24.60 -1.46 -11.63
CA LEU A 36 -24.85 -0.70 -12.87
C LEU A 36 -23.74 0.33 -13.15
N MET A 37 -23.26 1.01 -12.11
CA MET A 37 -22.15 1.97 -12.22
C MET A 37 -20.85 1.28 -12.63
N ALA A 38 -20.53 0.11 -12.05
CA ALA A 38 -19.37 -0.68 -12.42
C ALA A 38 -19.46 -1.18 -13.87
N ALA A 39 -20.64 -1.65 -14.31
CA ALA A 39 -20.87 -2.09 -15.68
C ALA A 39 -20.73 -0.94 -16.69
N LEU A 40 -21.23 0.26 -16.35
CA LEU A 40 -21.06 1.46 -17.16
C LEU A 40 -19.58 1.84 -17.27
N ASP A 41 -18.86 1.85 -16.15
CA ASP A 41 -17.43 2.18 -16.12
C ASP A 41 -16.62 1.22 -16.99
N LEU A 42 -16.85 -0.08 -16.84
CA LEU A 42 -16.21 -1.11 -17.64
C LEU A 42 -16.54 -0.93 -19.14
N TYR A 43 -17.80 -0.70 -19.50
CA TYR A 43 -18.18 -0.43 -20.89
C TYR A 43 -17.43 0.76 -21.48
N LEU A 44 -17.38 1.88 -20.75
CA LEU A 44 -16.67 3.09 -21.18
C LEU A 44 -15.15 2.89 -21.21
N GLU A 45 -14.60 1.98 -20.41
CA GLU A 45 -13.19 1.59 -20.46
C GLU A 45 -12.85 0.72 -21.67
N LEU A 46 -13.73 -0.22 -22.03
CA LEU A 46 -13.55 -1.11 -23.18
C LEU A 46 -13.72 -0.36 -24.50
N THR A 47 -14.71 0.52 -24.59
CA THR A 47 -15.06 1.25 -25.83
C THR A 47 -14.20 2.49 -26.07
N GLY A 48 -13.60 3.06 -25.03
CA GLY A 48 -12.69 4.21 -25.15
C GLY A 48 -13.44 5.55 -25.30
N GLU A 49 -13.27 6.20 -26.45
CA GLU A 49 -13.87 7.51 -26.73
C GLU A 49 -15.34 7.34 -27.14
N SER A 50 -16.24 7.81 -26.28
CA SER A 50 -17.69 7.87 -26.48
C SER A 50 -18.16 9.29 -26.18
N ASP A 51 -19.25 9.72 -26.80
CA ASP A 51 -19.93 10.98 -26.44
C ASP A 51 -20.29 11.06 -24.94
N TYR A 52 -20.33 9.90 -24.27
CA TYR A 52 -20.64 9.75 -22.85
C TYR A 52 -19.42 9.49 -21.96
N SER A 53 -18.18 9.62 -22.45
CA SER A 53 -16.97 9.39 -21.64
C SER A 53 -16.88 10.28 -20.40
N PHE A 54 -17.57 11.43 -20.37
CA PHE A 54 -17.66 12.28 -19.17
C PHE A 54 -18.36 11.60 -17.98
N MET A 55 -19.18 10.57 -18.22
CA MET A 55 -19.82 9.79 -17.15
C MET A 55 -18.81 9.04 -16.28
N LYS A 56 -17.58 8.82 -16.77
CA LYS A 56 -16.46 8.23 -16.00
C LYS A 56 -16.17 8.96 -14.68
N ILE A 57 -16.44 10.27 -14.62
CA ILE A 57 -16.25 11.06 -13.39
C ILE A 57 -17.02 10.47 -12.20
N GLY A 58 -18.22 9.91 -12.45
CA GLY A 58 -19.03 9.26 -11.43
C GLY A 58 -18.85 7.74 -11.38
N SER A 59 -18.64 7.09 -12.53
CA SER A 59 -18.57 5.64 -12.63
C SER A 59 -17.22 5.04 -12.25
N ALA A 60 -16.15 5.83 -12.16
CA ALA A 60 -14.82 5.31 -11.82
C ALA A 60 -14.68 4.88 -10.35
N VAL A 61 -15.53 5.38 -9.45
CA VAL A 61 -15.48 5.09 -8.00
C VAL A 61 -15.58 3.59 -7.66
N PRO A 62 -16.51 2.79 -8.23
CA PRO A 62 -16.56 1.34 -7.99
C PRO A 62 -15.39 0.53 -8.55
N ARG A 63 -14.47 1.14 -9.32
CA ARG A 63 -13.28 0.46 -9.84
C ARG A 63 -12.28 0.23 -8.72
N TYR A 64 -11.73 -0.98 -8.63
CA TYR A 64 -10.86 -1.47 -7.55
C TYR A 64 -11.50 -1.45 -6.14
N PHE A 65 -12.82 -1.30 -6.04
CA PHE A 65 -13.50 -1.39 -4.76
C PHE A 65 -13.33 -2.79 -4.17
N GLY A 66 -12.88 -2.87 -2.90
CA GLY A 66 -12.54 -4.14 -2.27
C GLY A 66 -11.19 -4.71 -2.68
N MET A 67 -10.36 -3.96 -3.40
CA MET A 67 -9.00 -4.34 -3.77
C MET A 67 -7.94 -3.48 -3.08
N GLU A 68 -8.23 -3.03 -1.86
CA GLU A 68 -7.40 -2.05 -1.15
C GLU A 68 -5.96 -2.56 -1.02
N THR A 69 -5.74 -3.80 -0.60
CA THR A 69 -4.38 -4.33 -0.39
C THR A 69 -3.58 -4.46 -1.67
N TYR A 70 -4.23 -4.74 -2.81
CA TYR A 70 -3.55 -4.71 -4.10
C TYR A 70 -3.08 -3.29 -4.43
N THR A 71 -3.94 -2.29 -4.22
CA THR A 71 -3.55 -0.88 -4.40
C THR A 71 -2.49 -0.44 -3.37
N ASP A 72 -2.46 -1.05 -2.19
CA ASP A 72 -1.46 -0.81 -1.15
C ASP A 72 -0.07 -1.31 -1.61
N LEU A 73 -0.01 -2.47 -2.28
CA LEU A 73 1.23 -3.01 -2.85
C LEU A 73 1.79 -2.12 -3.97
N ILE A 74 0.93 -1.58 -4.83
CA ILE A 74 1.34 -0.59 -5.84
C ILE A 74 1.84 0.68 -5.14
N TYR A 75 1.11 1.14 -4.13
CA TYR A 75 1.45 2.33 -3.36
C TYR A 75 2.81 2.22 -2.68
N ILE A 76 3.10 1.13 -1.98
CA ILE A 76 4.39 0.95 -1.29
C ILE A 76 5.56 0.81 -2.28
N SER A 77 5.32 0.13 -3.42
CA SER A 77 6.33 0.01 -4.48
C SER A 77 6.71 1.38 -5.01
N ASN A 78 5.72 2.24 -5.26
CA ASN A 78 5.95 3.62 -5.70
C ASN A 78 6.61 4.46 -4.61
N LEU A 79 6.16 4.33 -3.35
CA LEU A 79 6.74 5.06 -2.21
C LEU A 79 8.23 4.75 -2.04
N LEU A 80 8.59 3.48 -2.23
CA LEU A 80 9.97 3.02 -2.13
C LEU A 80 10.71 3.12 -3.47
N ALA A 81 10.09 3.63 -4.54
CA ALA A 81 10.73 3.70 -5.87
C ALA A 81 11.24 2.34 -6.40
N TYR A 82 10.51 1.26 -6.11
CA TYR A 82 10.71 -0.05 -6.73
C TYR A 82 10.19 -0.08 -8.16
N LYS A 83 10.70 -1.02 -8.98
CA LYS A 83 10.23 -1.19 -10.36
C LYS A 83 8.88 -1.89 -10.40
N GLY A 84 8.60 -2.73 -9.39
CA GLY A 84 7.30 -3.39 -9.25
C GLY A 84 7.10 -3.98 -7.86
N ILE A 85 5.97 -4.69 -7.72
CA ILE A 85 5.53 -5.29 -6.46
C ILE A 85 6.52 -6.37 -5.99
N TYR A 86 7.12 -7.13 -6.91
CA TYR A 86 8.05 -8.22 -6.58
C TYR A 86 9.26 -7.76 -5.78
N ASP A 87 9.81 -6.58 -6.08
CA ASP A 87 10.95 -6.03 -5.33
C ASP A 87 10.59 -5.75 -3.85
N PHE A 88 9.31 -5.44 -3.57
CA PHE A 88 8.83 -5.25 -2.21
C PHE A 88 8.62 -6.58 -1.46
N ILE A 89 8.31 -7.67 -2.16
CA ILE A 89 8.08 -8.98 -1.54
C ILE A 89 9.33 -9.46 -0.80
N GLU A 90 10.53 -9.12 -1.25
CA GLU A 90 11.78 -9.46 -0.55
C GLU A 90 11.85 -8.90 0.88
N TRP A 91 11.02 -7.90 1.18
CA TRP A 91 10.95 -7.24 2.49
C TRP A 91 9.89 -7.84 3.42
N THR A 92 9.42 -9.06 3.14
CA THR A 92 8.44 -9.74 3.98
C THR A 92 9.10 -10.71 4.94
N PHE A 93 9.19 -10.30 6.20
CA PHE A 93 9.90 -11.07 7.24
C PHE A 93 8.97 -11.80 8.21
N HIS A 94 7.66 -11.84 7.92
CA HIS A 94 6.66 -12.43 8.81
C HIS A 94 5.73 -13.38 8.07
N ALA A 95 5.52 -14.58 8.61
CA ALA A 95 4.72 -15.65 7.99
C ALA A 95 3.30 -15.20 7.61
N GLN A 96 2.60 -14.42 8.44
CA GLN A 96 1.25 -13.95 8.05
C GLN A 96 1.29 -13.01 6.85
N MET A 97 2.36 -12.22 6.70
CA MET A 97 2.48 -11.31 5.55
C MET A 97 2.80 -12.10 4.28
N GLU A 98 3.57 -13.18 4.39
CA GLU A 98 3.78 -14.14 3.29
C GLU A 98 2.45 -14.76 2.86
N LEU A 99 1.60 -15.21 3.80
CA LEU A 99 0.26 -15.72 3.49
C LEU A 99 -0.62 -14.67 2.81
N ASP A 100 -0.64 -13.44 3.33
CA ASP A 100 -1.38 -12.32 2.73
C ASP A 100 -0.89 -12.05 1.28
N ILE A 101 0.41 -12.12 1.03
CA ILE A 101 0.99 -11.97 -0.32
C ILE A 101 0.67 -13.15 -1.21
N HIS A 102 0.76 -14.37 -0.69
CA HIS A 102 0.45 -15.58 -1.44
C HIS A 102 -1.00 -15.58 -1.90
N GLN A 103 -1.92 -15.18 -1.02
CA GLN A 103 -3.32 -15.00 -1.35
C GLN A 103 -3.53 -13.98 -2.47
N ILE A 104 -2.83 -12.84 -2.44
CA ILE A 104 -3.00 -11.76 -3.43
C ILE A 104 -2.34 -12.05 -4.77
N ILE A 105 -1.14 -12.62 -4.76
CA ILE A 105 -0.28 -12.74 -5.96
C ILE A 105 -0.33 -14.13 -6.56
N PHE A 106 -0.35 -15.19 -5.75
CA PHE A 106 -0.18 -16.56 -6.24
C PHE A 106 -1.48 -17.36 -6.30
N GLU A 107 -2.41 -17.13 -5.39
CA GLU A 107 -3.70 -17.84 -5.37
C GLU A 107 -4.79 -17.12 -6.17
N ALA A 108 -4.81 -15.80 -6.14
CA ALA A 108 -5.85 -15.06 -6.79
C ALA A 108 -5.61 -15.02 -8.31
N HIS A 109 -6.61 -15.49 -9.06
CA HIS A 109 -6.63 -15.72 -10.51
C HIS A 109 -5.69 -14.79 -11.32
N LEU A 110 -4.46 -15.29 -11.54
CA LEU A 110 -3.36 -14.63 -12.25
C LEU A 110 -3.70 -14.24 -13.69
N GLU A 111 -4.74 -14.83 -14.28
CA GLU A 111 -5.07 -14.73 -15.70
C GLU A 111 -5.40 -13.31 -16.16
N GLU A 112 -5.90 -12.44 -15.27
CA GLU A 112 -6.27 -11.07 -15.62
C GLU A 112 -5.34 -9.99 -15.05
N PHE A 113 -4.30 -10.35 -14.31
CA PHE A 113 -3.34 -9.37 -13.80
C PHE A 113 -2.53 -8.75 -14.93
N GLY A 114 -2.54 -7.42 -15.02
CA GLY A 114 -1.88 -6.67 -16.10
C GLY A 114 -2.70 -6.54 -17.38
N THR A 115 -3.88 -7.18 -17.45
CA THR A 115 -4.80 -7.01 -18.57
C THR A 115 -5.58 -5.72 -18.41
N ILE A 116 -5.34 -4.76 -19.31
CA ILE A 116 -6.00 -3.43 -19.29
C ILE A 116 -7.54 -3.57 -19.35
N ARG A 117 -8.02 -4.56 -20.11
CA ARG A 117 -9.43 -4.82 -20.38
C ARG A 117 -9.92 -6.04 -19.61
N SER A 118 -9.96 -5.90 -18.28
CA SER A 118 -10.22 -6.99 -17.35
C SER A 118 -11.45 -6.72 -16.48
N TYR A 119 -12.11 -7.80 -16.04
CA TYR A 119 -13.18 -7.75 -15.04
C TYR A 119 -12.64 -7.67 -13.61
N LEU A 120 -11.38 -8.02 -13.39
CA LEU A 120 -10.70 -8.04 -12.08
C LEU A 120 -10.89 -6.75 -11.27
N PRO A 121 -10.71 -5.52 -11.81
CA PRO A 121 -10.95 -4.29 -11.05
C PRO A 121 -12.38 -4.14 -10.53
N TYR A 122 -13.32 -4.89 -11.10
CA TYR A 122 -14.74 -4.83 -10.76
C TYR A 122 -15.22 -6.12 -10.09
N CYS A 123 -14.33 -7.00 -9.65
CA CYS A 123 -14.69 -8.34 -9.19
C CYS A 123 -15.71 -8.31 -8.04
N GLN A 124 -15.59 -7.36 -7.10
CA GLN A 124 -16.54 -7.22 -5.99
C GLN A 124 -17.80 -6.47 -6.42
N THR A 125 -17.68 -5.42 -7.23
CA THR A 125 -18.82 -4.55 -7.60
C THR A 125 -19.73 -5.17 -8.65
N LEU A 126 -19.18 -6.00 -9.53
CA LEU A 126 -19.93 -6.89 -10.43
C LEU A 126 -20.31 -8.24 -9.80
N ARG A 127 -19.99 -8.43 -8.51
CA ARG A 127 -20.32 -9.65 -7.74
C ARG A 127 -19.76 -10.94 -8.33
N LEU A 128 -18.60 -10.86 -9.00
CA LEU A 128 -17.83 -12.03 -9.44
C LEU A 128 -17.23 -12.79 -8.25
N CYS A 129 -17.00 -12.08 -7.14
CA CYS A 129 -16.66 -12.67 -5.85
C CYS A 129 -17.59 -12.17 -4.73
N THR A 130 -17.90 -13.03 -3.77
CA THR A 130 -18.66 -12.66 -2.56
C THR A 130 -17.80 -11.95 -1.52
N LYS A 131 -16.54 -12.35 -1.44
CA LYS A 131 -15.52 -11.72 -0.59
C LYS A 131 -14.24 -11.56 -1.41
N SER A 132 -13.76 -10.34 -1.52
CA SER A 132 -12.52 -10.07 -2.25
C SER A 132 -11.32 -10.60 -1.45
N PRO A 133 -10.43 -11.42 -2.08
CA PRO A 133 -9.17 -11.81 -1.47
C PRO A 133 -8.18 -10.64 -1.40
N TYR A 134 -8.47 -9.51 -2.03
CA TYR A 134 -7.61 -8.34 -2.13
C TYR A 134 -7.93 -7.25 -1.12
N CYS A 135 -8.97 -7.43 -0.30
CA CYS A 135 -9.42 -6.38 0.60
C CYS A 135 -8.52 -6.28 1.85
N ALA A 136 -8.42 -5.07 2.40
CA ALA A 136 -7.61 -4.81 3.60
C ALA A 136 -8.06 -5.66 4.81
N ALA A 137 -9.35 -5.96 4.90
CA ALA A 137 -9.91 -6.80 5.95
C ALA A 137 -9.48 -8.28 5.87
N ALA A 138 -9.18 -8.78 4.66
CA ALA A 138 -8.63 -10.12 4.46
C ALA A 138 -7.12 -10.15 4.73
N ASN A 139 -6.40 -9.06 4.43
CA ASN A 139 -4.94 -8.98 4.49
C ASN A 139 -4.47 -7.90 5.48
N LYS A 140 -4.92 -8.02 6.73
CA LYS A 140 -4.74 -6.98 7.76
C LYS A 140 -3.27 -6.71 8.06
N THR A 141 -2.44 -7.76 8.04
CA THR A 141 -1.02 -7.66 8.40
C THR A 141 -0.28 -6.89 7.33
N LEU A 142 -0.46 -7.27 6.07
CA LEU A 142 0.14 -6.58 4.93
C LEU A 142 -0.29 -5.10 4.86
N HIS A 143 -1.59 -4.82 4.99
CA HIS A 143 -2.12 -3.45 5.02
C HIS A 143 -1.47 -2.59 6.11
N THR A 144 -1.45 -3.09 7.35
CA THR A 144 -0.90 -2.37 8.50
C THR A 144 0.61 -2.15 8.37
N VAL A 145 1.36 -3.13 7.82
CA VAL A 145 2.79 -2.96 7.56
C VAL A 145 3.05 -1.88 6.51
N ILE A 146 2.36 -1.94 5.36
CA ILE A 146 2.55 -0.99 4.26
C ILE A 146 2.30 0.45 4.71
N TYR A 147 1.13 0.71 5.30
CA TYR A 147 0.80 2.05 5.75
C TYR A 147 1.56 2.45 7.01
N GLY A 148 2.01 1.48 7.82
CA GLY A 148 2.91 1.74 8.94
C GLY A 148 4.24 2.32 8.47
N VAL A 149 4.84 1.71 7.45
CA VAL A 149 6.04 2.23 6.78
C VAL A 149 5.76 3.59 6.15
N GLY A 150 4.65 3.74 5.43
CA GLY A 150 4.26 5.01 4.83
C GLY A 150 4.10 6.14 5.83
N ALA A 151 3.56 5.85 7.02
CA ALA A 151 3.41 6.83 8.09
C ALA A 151 4.77 7.28 8.64
N LEU A 152 5.74 6.38 8.79
CA LEU A 152 7.13 6.73 9.16
C LEU A 152 7.84 7.56 8.08
N PHE A 153 7.50 7.41 6.80
CA PHE A 153 7.96 8.32 5.73
C PHE A 153 7.24 9.70 5.71
N GLY A 154 6.29 9.92 6.63
CA GLY A 154 5.54 11.17 6.74
C GLY A 154 4.41 11.31 5.72
N MET A 155 3.91 10.20 5.18
CA MET A 155 2.84 10.23 4.19
C MET A 155 1.49 10.42 4.88
N GLN A 156 0.82 11.56 4.63
CA GLN A 156 -0.48 11.89 5.25
C GLN A 156 -1.57 10.85 4.95
N ARG A 157 -1.59 10.30 3.73
CA ARG A 157 -2.52 9.21 3.34
C ARG A 157 -2.37 8.02 4.30
N SER A 158 -1.15 7.66 4.62
CA SER A 158 -0.82 6.50 5.46
C SER A 158 -1.09 6.75 6.92
N GLN A 159 -0.75 7.94 7.42
CA GLN A 159 -1.06 8.37 8.79
C GLN A 159 -2.57 8.32 9.07
N ARG A 160 -3.41 8.67 8.08
CA ARG A 160 -4.87 8.67 8.19
C ARG A 160 -5.54 7.35 7.79
N SER A 161 -4.79 6.36 7.33
CA SER A 161 -5.34 5.04 6.98
C SER A 161 -5.88 4.34 8.22
N ILE A 162 -6.91 3.52 8.05
CA ILE A 162 -7.52 2.77 9.15
C ILE A 162 -6.53 1.75 9.71
N PHE A 163 -6.42 1.67 11.02
CA PHE A 163 -5.63 0.63 11.67
C PHE A 163 -6.45 -0.66 11.74
N LEU A 164 -5.93 -1.70 11.08
CA LEU A 164 -6.50 -3.05 11.15
C LEU A 164 -5.57 -3.90 11.99
N SER A 165 -6.04 -4.37 13.15
CA SER A 165 -5.20 -5.15 14.05
C SER A 165 -4.68 -6.41 13.34
N PRO A 166 -3.36 -6.54 13.15
CA PRO A 166 -2.75 -7.76 12.63
C PRO A 166 -2.84 -8.88 13.67
N GLY A 167 -2.51 -10.11 13.27
CA GLY A 167 -2.45 -11.25 14.19
C GLY A 167 -1.37 -11.09 15.27
N SER A 168 -0.23 -10.46 14.94
CA SER A 168 0.83 -10.11 15.87
C SER A 168 1.26 -8.66 15.68
N LEU A 169 1.00 -7.82 16.70
CA LEU A 169 1.38 -6.41 16.71
C LEU A 169 2.91 -6.24 16.77
N THR A 170 3.58 -7.07 17.57
CA THR A 170 5.04 -7.06 17.71
C THR A 170 5.73 -7.40 16.39
N HIS A 171 5.29 -8.45 15.69
CA HIS A 171 5.91 -8.80 14.41
C HIS A 171 5.64 -7.74 13.33
N ALA A 172 4.44 -7.14 13.32
CA ALA A 172 4.14 -6.03 12.42
C ALA A 172 5.05 -4.82 12.71
N ALA A 173 5.22 -4.46 13.99
CA ALA A 173 6.08 -3.35 14.41
C ALA A 173 7.56 -3.58 14.04
N ILE A 174 8.08 -4.80 14.28
CA ILE A 174 9.42 -5.20 13.88
C ILE A 174 9.58 -5.08 12.36
N ASN A 175 8.65 -5.63 11.57
CA ASN A 175 8.76 -5.61 10.12
C ASN A 175 8.69 -4.17 9.56
N ILE A 176 7.76 -3.35 10.03
CA ILE A 176 7.70 -1.91 9.70
C ILE A 176 9.04 -1.23 9.98
N THR A 177 9.64 -1.53 11.13
CA THR A 177 10.92 -0.94 11.53
C THR A 177 12.05 -1.35 10.60
N ILE A 178 12.17 -2.63 10.25
CA ILE A 178 13.22 -3.13 9.34
C ILE A 178 13.07 -2.49 7.96
N ILE A 179 11.85 -2.48 7.40
CA ILE A 179 11.57 -1.90 6.09
C ILE A 179 11.92 -0.41 6.09
N TYR A 180 11.48 0.33 7.11
CA TYR A 180 11.77 1.75 7.23
C TYR A 180 13.27 2.01 7.35
N LEU A 181 13.98 1.33 8.26
CA LEU A 181 15.41 1.53 8.46
C LEU A 181 16.22 1.20 7.20
N GLY A 182 15.83 0.15 6.47
CA GLY A 182 16.48 -0.25 5.23
C GLY A 182 16.26 0.69 4.05
N ASN A 183 15.13 1.41 4.06
CA ASN A 183 14.74 2.29 2.96
C ASN A 183 14.73 3.78 3.32
N ARG A 184 15.12 4.17 4.54
CA ARG A 184 15.06 5.56 5.02
C ARG A 184 15.81 6.56 4.11
N HIS A 185 16.86 6.10 3.43
CA HIS A 185 17.64 6.90 2.51
C HIS A 185 16.92 7.12 1.17
N ALA A 186 16.07 6.17 0.74
CA ALA A 186 15.28 6.27 -0.49
C ALA A 186 14.26 7.42 -0.44
N GLY A 187 13.64 7.65 0.72
CA GLY A 187 12.66 8.73 0.89
C GLY A 187 13.25 10.14 0.79
N SER A 188 14.54 10.32 1.08
CA SER A 188 15.23 11.62 1.00
C SER A 188 15.55 12.05 -0.44
N LEU A 189 15.81 11.08 -1.31
CA LEU A 189 16.10 11.30 -2.73
C LEU A 189 14.81 11.47 -3.55
N ALA A 190 13.76 10.69 -3.29
CA ALA A 190 12.48 10.86 -3.99
C ALA A 190 11.85 12.24 -3.76
N LYS A 191 11.93 12.78 -2.53
CA LYS A 191 11.47 14.16 -2.24
C LYS A 191 12.29 15.23 -2.95
N LYS A 192 13.60 15.03 -3.12
CA LYS A 192 14.47 15.93 -3.91
C LYS A 192 14.14 15.86 -5.40
N LEU A 193 13.94 14.66 -5.94
CA LEU A 193 13.57 14.46 -7.34
C LEU A 193 12.22 15.13 -7.67
N ILE A 194 11.23 14.99 -6.79
CA ILE A 194 9.91 15.64 -6.95
C ILE A 194 10.01 17.17 -6.83
N ALA A 195 10.89 17.69 -5.97
CA ALA A 195 11.13 19.12 -5.83
C ALA A 195 11.80 19.71 -7.09
N ASP A 196 12.73 18.98 -7.72
CA ASP A 196 13.40 19.41 -8.95
C ASP A 196 12.51 19.25 -10.20
N VAL A 197 11.67 18.20 -10.27
CA VAL A 197 10.70 18.01 -11.36
C VAL A 197 9.64 19.12 -11.38
N GLY A 198 9.35 19.74 -10.23
CA GLY A 198 8.50 20.94 -10.13
C GLY A 198 9.00 22.15 -10.94
N MET A 199 10.27 22.16 -11.37
CA MET A 199 10.84 23.22 -12.22
C MET A 199 10.83 22.92 -13.72
N ILE A 200 10.42 21.72 -14.16
CA ILE A 200 10.49 21.29 -15.57
C ILE A 200 9.08 21.25 -16.17
N ALA A 201 8.26 22.27 -15.93
CA ALA A 201 6.89 22.34 -16.44
C ALA A 201 6.78 22.87 -17.90
N GLU A 202 7.88 23.31 -18.53
CA GLU A 202 7.83 23.95 -19.86
C GLU A 202 8.45 23.12 -21.01
N ALA A 203 9.08 21.97 -20.74
CA ALA A 203 9.73 21.14 -21.78
C ALA A 203 8.86 19.97 -22.31
N ILE A 204 7.54 19.99 -22.07
CA ILE A 204 6.66 18.80 -22.05
C ILE A 204 6.08 18.41 -23.43
N ILE A 205 6.22 19.20 -24.48
CA ILE A 205 5.48 18.99 -25.74
C ILE A 205 6.44 18.74 -26.92
N ALA A 206 7.03 17.54 -27.04
CA ALA A 206 7.50 17.03 -28.35
C ALA A 206 7.92 15.55 -28.39
N GLN A 207 8.58 14.98 -27.37
CA GLN A 207 9.22 13.65 -27.51
C GLN A 207 9.35 12.91 -26.16
N GLY A 208 8.37 12.07 -25.77
CA GLY A 208 8.49 11.00 -24.74
C GLY A 208 9.38 11.27 -23.50
N GLY A 209 9.28 12.47 -22.92
CA GLY A 209 10.34 13.30 -22.36
C GLY A 209 11.41 12.77 -21.38
N PRO A 210 12.42 13.63 -21.08
CA PRO A 210 13.54 13.36 -20.15
C PRO A 210 13.11 13.03 -18.71
N GLU A 211 11.83 13.18 -18.38
CA GLU A 211 11.22 12.79 -17.11
C GLU A 211 11.25 11.27 -16.89
N ALA A 212 10.99 10.46 -17.92
CA ALA A 212 11.09 9.00 -17.79
C ALA A 212 12.54 8.55 -17.57
N ALA A 213 13.49 9.22 -18.23
CA ALA A 213 14.92 8.98 -18.06
C ALA A 213 15.44 9.48 -16.69
N ALA A 214 14.95 10.62 -16.20
CA ALA A 214 15.30 11.16 -14.88
C ALA A 214 14.68 10.36 -13.74
N ILE A 215 13.43 9.89 -13.89
CA ILE A 215 12.78 8.95 -12.96
C ILE A 215 13.54 7.63 -12.94
N GLN A 216 13.96 7.13 -14.10
CA GLN A 216 14.74 5.90 -14.20
C GLN A 216 16.15 6.04 -13.60
N ALA A 217 16.85 7.13 -13.89
CA ALA A 217 18.17 7.43 -13.33
C ALA A 217 18.10 7.64 -11.80
N GLY A 218 17.08 8.37 -11.32
CA GLY A 218 16.82 8.53 -9.88
C GLY A 218 16.50 7.20 -9.19
N ARG A 219 15.76 6.30 -9.85
CA ARG A 219 15.51 4.93 -9.34
C ARG A 219 16.79 4.11 -9.24
N GLU A 220 17.69 4.22 -10.21
CA GLU A 220 18.97 3.50 -10.23
C GLU A 220 19.92 3.99 -9.12
N GLU A 221 20.00 5.30 -8.88
CA GLU A 221 20.81 5.87 -7.78
C GLU A 221 20.24 5.56 -6.38
N ILE A 222 18.91 5.50 -6.25
CA ILE A 222 18.25 5.02 -5.02
C ILE A 222 18.58 3.55 -4.77
N SER A 223 18.66 2.73 -5.82
CA SER A 223 18.98 1.31 -5.72
C SER A 223 20.40 1.05 -5.21
N THR A 224 21.38 1.90 -5.52
CA THR A 224 22.78 1.71 -5.09
C THR A 224 23.01 2.04 -3.62
N ASN A 225 22.20 2.92 -3.03
CA ASN A 225 22.28 3.30 -1.61
C ASN A 225 21.32 2.52 -0.71
N ARG A 226 20.49 1.64 -1.29
CA ARG A 226 19.55 0.77 -0.58
C ARG A 226 20.31 -0.43 0.02
N GLY A 227 20.04 -0.73 1.29
CA GLY A 227 20.50 -1.97 1.90
C GLY A 227 19.72 -3.17 1.33
N SER A 228 20.38 -4.32 1.15
CA SER A 228 19.70 -5.58 0.79
C SER A 228 18.76 -6.01 1.92
N ALA A 229 17.55 -6.46 1.56
CA ALA A 229 16.57 -7.01 2.50
C ALA A 229 17.17 -8.17 3.30
N THR A 230 17.89 -9.08 2.64
CA THR A 230 18.58 -10.21 3.27
C THR A 230 19.63 -9.75 4.27
N ALA A 231 20.47 -8.79 3.90
CA ALA A 231 21.54 -8.30 4.78
C ALA A 231 20.98 -7.65 6.06
N LEU A 232 19.92 -6.86 5.93
CA LEU A 232 19.24 -6.25 7.07
C LEU A 232 18.51 -7.28 7.93
N PHE A 233 17.85 -8.26 7.30
CA PHE A 233 17.23 -9.35 8.02
C PHE A 233 18.26 -10.13 8.83
N THR A 234 19.39 -10.54 8.23
CA THR A 234 20.48 -11.22 8.94
C THR A 234 20.98 -10.39 10.11
N LYS A 235 21.27 -9.10 9.89
CA LYS A 235 21.72 -8.19 10.97
C LYS A 235 20.72 -8.07 12.11
N CYS A 236 19.42 -8.03 11.82
CA CYS A 236 18.37 -8.00 12.84
C CYS A 236 18.23 -9.36 13.53
N ASN A 237 18.29 -10.46 12.79
CA ASN A 237 18.22 -11.81 13.31
C ASN A 237 19.38 -12.12 14.27
N ASP A 238 20.60 -11.67 13.97
CA ASP A 238 21.78 -11.81 14.83
C ASP A 238 21.60 -11.09 16.19
N ARG A 239 20.71 -10.09 16.23
CA ARG A 239 20.32 -9.36 17.44
C ARG A 239 19.01 -9.85 18.04
N ASN A 240 18.48 -11.01 17.61
CA ASN A 240 17.15 -11.50 17.99
C ASN A 240 16.04 -10.46 17.77
N PHE A 241 16.16 -9.68 16.69
CA PHE A 241 15.27 -8.56 16.35
C PHE A 241 15.21 -7.45 17.40
N ALA A 242 16.22 -7.35 18.28
CA ALA A 242 16.40 -6.22 19.17
C ALA A 242 17.00 -5.01 18.43
N PHE A 243 16.43 -3.83 18.69
CA PHE A 243 16.90 -2.57 18.15
C PHE A 243 17.77 -1.83 19.16
N ASN A 244 18.82 -1.18 18.67
CA ASN A 244 19.73 -0.42 19.53
C ASN A 244 19.18 0.98 19.84
N GLN A 245 19.81 1.69 20.77
CA GLN A 245 19.35 3.01 21.21
C GLN A 245 19.32 4.04 20.07
N GLU A 246 20.26 3.98 19.12
CA GLU A 246 20.31 4.91 17.99
C GLU A 246 19.12 4.72 17.05
N GLU A 247 18.77 3.47 16.73
CA GLU A 247 17.61 3.09 15.92
C GLU A 247 16.31 3.54 16.61
N ILE A 248 16.17 3.31 17.92
CA ILE A 248 15.02 3.76 18.71
C ILE A 248 14.91 5.29 18.75
N ASN A 249 16.03 6.00 18.98
CA ASN A 249 16.05 7.46 19.02
C ASN A 249 15.73 8.07 17.65
N LEU A 250 16.15 7.42 16.56
CA LEU A 250 15.74 7.81 15.21
C LEU A 250 14.23 7.66 15.02
N LEU A 251 13.66 6.49 15.35
CA LEU A 251 12.22 6.25 15.23
C LEU A 251 11.43 7.25 16.08
N ARG A 252 11.86 7.54 17.30
CA ARG A 252 11.22 8.54 18.18
C ARG A 252 11.16 9.92 17.51
N ARG A 253 12.26 10.37 16.92
CA ARG A 253 12.30 11.63 16.16
C ARG A 253 11.33 11.60 14.98
N THR A 254 11.35 10.52 14.19
CA THR A 254 10.42 10.36 13.06
C THR A 254 8.96 10.37 13.51
N ILE A 255 8.61 9.63 14.56
CA ILE A 255 7.24 9.54 15.09
C ILE A 255 6.76 10.89 15.63
N SER A 256 7.64 11.70 16.22
CA SER A 256 7.28 13.05 16.68
C SER A 256 6.86 14.00 15.54
N THR A 257 7.19 13.69 14.29
CA THR A 257 6.74 14.47 13.12
C THR A 257 5.33 14.09 12.64
N ILE A 258 4.77 12.99 13.15
CA ILE A 258 3.45 12.52 12.79
C ILE A 258 2.42 13.34 13.56
N THR A 259 1.60 14.11 12.83
CA THR A 259 0.57 14.99 13.39
C THR A 259 -0.79 14.71 12.73
N ASP A 260 -1.86 15.29 13.27
CA ASP A 260 -3.23 15.24 12.69
C ASP A 260 -3.73 13.81 12.35
N CYS A 261 -3.49 12.89 13.27
CA CYS A 261 -3.94 11.49 13.15
C CYS A 261 -5.36 11.35 13.67
N ARG A 262 -6.21 10.66 12.89
CA ARG A 262 -7.56 10.30 13.32
C ARG A 262 -7.52 9.20 14.38
N GLU A 263 -8.52 9.14 15.25
CA GLU A 263 -8.69 7.97 16.12
C GLU A 263 -8.78 6.69 15.27
N ARG A 264 -8.21 5.59 15.79
CA ARG A 264 -8.15 4.29 15.11
C ARG A 264 -7.43 4.31 13.75
N SER A 265 -6.62 5.34 13.48
CA SER A 265 -5.73 5.36 12.33
C SER A 265 -4.39 4.72 12.64
N ILE A 266 -3.65 4.35 11.59
CA ILE A 266 -2.29 3.82 11.70
C ILE A 266 -1.35 4.86 12.31
N GLY A 267 -1.50 6.14 11.95
CA GLY A 267 -0.71 7.22 12.57
C GLY A 267 -0.95 7.31 14.08
N HIS A 268 -2.21 7.16 14.52
CA HIS A 268 -2.54 7.13 15.96
C HIS A 268 -1.94 5.91 16.68
N TRP A 269 -1.99 4.72 16.06
CA TRP A 269 -1.35 3.54 16.62
C TRP A 269 0.18 3.69 16.71
N ILE A 270 0.81 4.29 15.70
CA ILE A 270 2.26 4.54 15.68
C ILE A 270 2.69 5.50 16.80
N THR A 271 1.97 6.59 17.01
CA THR A 271 2.35 7.58 18.01
C THR A 271 2.13 7.11 19.44
N THR A 272 1.22 6.16 19.66
CA THR A 272 0.82 5.72 21.02
C THR A 272 1.46 4.40 21.45
N THR A 273 1.57 3.42 20.55
CA THR A 273 1.82 2.03 20.93
C THR A 273 3.03 1.42 20.22
N PHE A 274 3.42 1.92 19.05
CA PHE A 274 4.43 1.25 18.22
C PHE A 274 5.79 1.06 18.88
N LEU A 275 6.32 2.08 19.57
CA LEU A 275 7.66 1.97 20.20
C LEU A 275 7.70 0.98 21.35
N THR A 276 6.60 0.78 22.08
CA THR A 276 6.56 -0.15 23.23
C THR A 276 6.52 -1.61 22.78
N LEU A 277 6.19 -1.87 21.51
CA LEU A 277 6.16 -3.19 20.92
C LEU A 277 7.53 -3.65 20.39
N LEU A 278 8.51 -2.75 20.29
CA LEU A 278 9.82 -3.07 19.72
C LEU A 278 10.74 -3.71 20.77
N PRO A 279 11.31 -4.90 20.50
CA PRO A 279 12.35 -5.45 21.34
C PRO A 279 13.58 -4.52 21.33
N THR A 280 14.20 -4.36 22.50
CA THR A 280 15.37 -3.51 22.67
C THR A 280 16.51 -4.27 23.32
N GLU A 281 17.76 -3.87 23.01
CA GLU A 281 18.94 -4.46 23.63
C GLU A 281 18.94 -4.20 25.16
N PRO A 282 19.53 -5.07 26.00
CA PRO A 282 19.40 -5.03 27.46
C PRO A 282 19.85 -3.73 28.17
N ASN A 283 20.50 -2.81 27.45
CA ASN A 283 20.95 -1.51 27.97
C ASN A 283 20.18 -0.31 27.37
N VAL A 284 19.11 -0.55 26.64
CA VAL A 284 18.29 0.49 25.99
C VAL A 284 17.12 0.84 26.90
N THR A 285 17.08 2.08 27.39
CA THR A 285 15.96 2.58 28.18
C THR A 285 14.94 3.23 27.24
N ILE A 286 13.73 2.68 27.23
CA ILE A 286 12.56 3.39 26.71
C ILE A 286 12.01 4.20 27.88
N ASP A 287 12.32 5.50 27.94
CA ASP A 287 11.74 6.37 28.96
C ASP A 287 10.21 6.26 28.95
N ASP A 288 9.63 6.00 30.12
CA ASP A 288 8.19 5.77 30.33
C ASP A 288 7.33 7.01 30.04
N ASP A 289 7.92 8.16 29.70
CA ASP A 289 7.22 9.41 29.38
C ASP A 289 6.32 9.32 28.14
N ILE A 290 6.44 8.26 27.32
CA ILE A 290 5.53 7.97 26.20
C ILE A 290 4.16 7.46 26.69
N ARG A 291 4.03 7.02 27.96
CA ARG A 291 2.75 6.48 28.49
C ARG A 291 1.66 7.52 28.76
N ARG A 292 1.88 8.81 28.48
CA ARG A 292 0.83 9.83 28.63
C ARG A 292 0.26 10.23 27.28
N PRO A 293 -0.80 9.57 26.78
CA PRO A 293 -1.66 10.23 25.82
C PRO A 293 -2.20 11.51 26.46
N PRO A 294 -2.26 12.64 25.74
CA PRO A 294 -2.99 13.80 26.23
C PRO A 294 -4.46 13.39 26.34
N ASN A 295 -4.96 13.27 27.57
CA ASN A 295 -6.37 13.05 27.94
C ASN A 295 -7.00 11.69 27.55
N GLN A 296 -6.60 10.58 28.19
CA GLN A 296 -7.50 9.43 28.33
C GLN A 296 -7.60 8.98 29.80
N THR A 297 -8.82 8.95 30.31
CA THR A 297 -9.18 8.44 31.64
C THR A 297 -9.04 6.93 31.66
N ASN A 298 -8.20 6.42 32.56
CA ASN A 298 -7.82 5.01 32.67
C ASN A 298 -8.99 4.09 33.05
N HIS A 299 -9.18 3.00 32.29
CA HIS A 299 -9.73 1.75 32.80
C HIS A 299 -8.62 0.68 32.80
N PRO A 300 -8.39 -0.05 33.90
CA PRO A 300 -7.34 -1.06 33.96
C PRO A 300 -7.78 -2.37 33.30
N MET A 301 -7.00 -2.89 32.35
CA MET A 301 -7.03 -4.31 31.96
C MET A 301 -5.80 -5.01 32.53
N SER A 302 -6.02 -6.11 33.23
CA SER A 302 -4.96 -7.00 33.72
C SER A 302 -4.46 -7.91 32.61
N LEU A 303 -3.13 -8.03 32.49
CA LEU A 303 -2.44 -8.91 31.56
C LEU A 303 -1.71 -9.97 32.36
N ASN A 304 -2.23 -11.20 32.33
CA ASN A 304 -1.50 -12.41 32.69
C ASN A 304 -1.86 -13.46 31.64
N THR A 305 -0.90 -13.81 30.78
CA THR A 305 -0.65 -15.16 30.25
C THR A 305 0.61 -15.07 29.38
N LEU A 306 1.73 -15.53 29.92
CA LEU A 306 2.99 -15.75 29.20
C LEU A 306 2.97 -17.23 28.76
N LEU A 307 2.77 -17.49 27.47
CA LEU A 307 2.97 -18.83 26.90
C LEU A 307 4.32 -18.87 26.20
N LEU A 308 5.24 -19.62 26.81
CA LEU A 308 6.48 -20.09 26.21
C LEU A 308 6.13 -20.99 25.01
N PHE A 309 6.57 -20.61 23.81
CA PHE A 309 6.60 -21.51 22.66
C PHE A 309 8.04 -21.83 22.27
N ASP A 310 8.24 -23.11 22.01
CA ASP A 310 9.47 -23.88 21.91
C ASP A 310 10.27 -23.57 20.63
N ASN A 311 11.60 -23.55 20.74
CA ASN A 311 12.59 -23.05 19.77
C ASN A 311 12.85 -23.98 18.56
N ARG A 312 11.85 -24.69 18.03
CA ARG A 312 12.08 -25.81 17.08
C ARG A 312 11.64 -25.63 15.63
N VAL A 313 11.12 -24.47 15.21
CA VAL A 313 10.52 -24.37 13.86
C VAL A 313 11.45 -23.80 12.78
N PHE A 314 12.54 -23.10 13.12
CA PHE A 314 13.36 -22.44 12.10
C PHE A 314 14.37 -23.35 11.35
N GLY A 315 14.61 -24.57 11.85
CA GLY A 315 15.58 -25.50 11.24
C GLY A 315 15.06 -26.36 10.08
N VAL A 316 13.74 -26.47 9.89
CA VAL A 316 13.14 -27.43 8.93
C VAL A 316 12.87 -26.80 7.55
N PHE A 317 12.83 -25.47 7.44
CA PHE A 317 12.39 -24.79 6.21
C PHE A 317 13.45 -24.67 5.11
N ARG A 318 14.71 -25.02 5.38
CA ARG A 318 15.76 -25.05 4.34
C ARG A 318 15.71 -26.31 3.46
N GLN A 319 14.91 -27.32 3.82
CA GLN A 319 14.93 -28.63 3.15
C GLN A 319 13.76 -28.91 2.20
N HIS A 320 12.75 -28.04 2.10
CA HIS A 320 11.58 -28.29 1.21
C HIS A 320 11.48 -27.43 -0.04
N PHE A 321 12.31 -26.39 -0.18
CA PHE A 321 12.36 -25.61 -1.42
C PHE A 321 13.79 -25.33 -1.84
N GLY A 322 14.48 -26.40 -2.25
CA GLY A 322 15.62 -26.33 -3.14
C GLY A 322 15.13 -26.00 -4.55
N ILE A 323 14.70 -24.75 -4.79
CA ILE A 323 14.68 -24.18 -6.13
C ILE A 323 15.54 -22.93 -6.09
N VAL A 324 16.81 -23.15 -6.43
CA VAL A 324 17.71 -22.09 -6.85
C VAL A 324 17.13 -21.56 -8.16
N TYR A 325 16.38 -20.46 -8.12
CA TYR A 325 16.07 -19.72 -9.34
C TYR A 325 17.36 -19.01 -9.77
N ARG A 326 18.04 -19.62 -10.73
CA ARG A 326 19.02 -18.92 -11.56
C ARG A 326 18.21 -17.95 -12.43
N VAL A 327 18.25 -16.67 -12.10
CA VAL A 327 17.73 -15.61 -12.98
C VAL A 327 18.69 -15.48 -14.14
N ASP A 328 18.55 -16.34 -15.15
CA ASP A 328 19.21 -16.12 -16.44
C ASP A 328 18.41 -15.03 -17.16
N SER A 329 18.91 -13.80 -17.04
CA SER A 329 18.49 -12.66 -17.84
C SER A 329 18.83 -12.93 -19.31
N LYS A 330 17.82 -13.30 -20.11
CA LYS A 330 17.64 -12.97 -21.56
C LYS A 330 16.71 -14.00 -22.20
N GLU A 331 15.40 -13.77 -22.18
CA GLU A 331 14.54 -14.15 -23.30
C GLU A 331 13.52 -13.02 -23.55
N VAL A 332 13.79 -12.27 -24.62
CA VAL A 332 12.85 -11.34 -25.24
C VAL A 332 11.88 -12.20 -26.03
N PHE A 333 10.63 -12.33 -25.58
CA PHE A 333 9.58 -12.91 -26.41
C PHE A 333 9.10 -11.87 -27.43
N PRO A 334 9.16 -12.16 -28.75
CA PRO A 334 8.59 -11.28 -29.75
C PRO A 334 7.07 -11.43 -29.74
N TYR A 335 6.38 -10.31 -29.54
CA TYR A 335 4.93 -10.21 -29.66
C TYR A 335 4.54 -10.36 -31.14
N GLN A 336 4.02 -11.53 -31.54
CA GLN A 336 3.36 -11.68 -32.84
C GLN A 336 1.90 -11.23 -32.71
N GLY A 337 1.56 -10.15 -33.43
CA GLY A 337 0.20 -9.62 -33.50
C GLY A 337 -0.76 -10.64 -34.10
N VAL A 338 -1.81 -10.96 -33.35
CA VAL A 338 -2.94 -11.73 -33.86
C VAL A 338 -3.87 -10.76 -34.59
N VAL A 339 -3.95 -10.94 -35.91
CA VAL A 339 -4.92 -10.30 -36.80
C VAL A 339 -6.26 -11.00 -36.61
N CYS A 340 -7.29 -10.27 -36.18
CA CYS A 340 -8.67 -10.78 -36.20
C CYS A 340 -9.17 -10.91 -37.64
N PRO A 341 -9.73 -12.06 -38.06
CA PRO A 341 -10.40 -12.15 -39.34
C PRO A 341 -11.80 -11.53 -39.26
N ASN A 342 -12.08 -10.64 -40.22
CA ASN A 342 -13.42 -10.12 -40.50
C ASN A 342 -14.34 -11.27 -40.91
N HIS A 343 -15.51 -11.38 -40.28
CA HIS A 343 -16.67 -12.01 -40.90
C HIS A 343 -17.92 -11.14 -40.72
N ILE A 344 -18.41 -10.76 -41.90
CA ILE A 344 -19.73 -10.27 -42.37
C ILE A 344 -20.85 -10.22 -41.34
#